data_AF-A0A6P6BP17-F1
#
_entry.id   AF-A0A6P6BP17-F1
#
_cell.length_a   1.000
_cell.length_b   1.000
_cell.length_c   1.000
_cell.angle_alpha   90.00
_cell.angle_beta   90.00
_cell.angle_gamma   90.00
#
_symmetry.space_group_name_H-M   'P 1'
#
loop_
_entity.id
_entity.type
_entity.pdbx_description
1 polymer ?
#
loop_
_entity_poly.entity_id
_entity_poly.type
_entity_poly.pdbx_seq_one_letter_code
_entity_poly.pdbx_strand_id
1 'polypeptide(L)'
;MVHVSFRYIFGIPPLILVLLPVASSDCEIEGKNGEEYQHVLMVSLRELVCALDRRENESNCLDNEPNFFKKHSCDDNKEATFLKSAARKLKQFLKMNIQEEFKHHLTVLSQGTLKLLNCTRKEKEKKQPSLGEAQPTKNLEEKKSLKEQKKLDEMCFLKILLEKIKTCWNKILSGTKEH
;
A
#
# COMPACT_ATOMS: atom_id res chain seq x y z
N MET A 1 15.39 32.79 -58.12
CA MET A 1 16.56 32.84 -57.21
C MET A 1 16.13 32.21 -55.88
N VAL A 2 17.04 31.48 -55.24
CA VAL A 2 16.85 30.23 -54.49
C VAL A 2 15.75 30.21 -53.42
N HIS A 3 14.82 29.28 -53.61
CA HIS A 3 13.88 28.74 -52.64
C HIS A 3 14.65 27.85 -51.65
N VAL A 4 14.77 28.25 -50.38
CA VAL A 4 15.39 27.39 -49.35
C VAL A 4 14.30 26.86 -48.43
N SER A 5 13.61 25.84 -48.94
CA SER A 5 12.90 24.89 -48.09
C SER A 5 13.94 24.13 -47.26
N PHE A 6 13.93 24.32 -45.95
CA PHE A 6 14.62 23.42 -45.04
C PHE A 6 13.91 22.06 -45.06
N ARG A 7 14.36 21.17 -45.94
CA ARG A 7 14.06 19.74 -45.85
C ARG A 7 14.85 19.20 -44.65
N TYR A 8 14.15 18.99 -43.54
CA TYR A 8 14.66 18.24 -42.39
C TYR A 8 14.77 16.76 -42.80
N ILE A 9 15.91 16.41 -43.41
CA ILE A 9 16.29 15.06 -43.81
C ILE A 9 17.34 14.61 -42.78
N PHE A 10 16.97 13.64 -41.96
CA PHE A 10 17.76 13.04 -40.86
C PHE A 10 18.06 13.92 -39.65
N GLY A 11 17.06 14.05 -38.77
CA GLY A 11 17.28 14.31 -37.34
C GLY A 11 16.91 13.06 -36.55
N ILE A 12 17.93 12.31 -36.15
CA ILE A 12 17.90 11.17 -35.22
C ILE A 12 16.78 11.38 -34.17
N PRO A 13 15.83 10.43 -33.96
CA PRO A 13 14.88 10.56 -32.87
C PRO A 13 15.70 10.75 -31.58
N PRO A 14 15.37 11.71 -30.70
CA PRO A 14 16.07 11.84 -29.45
C PRO A 14 15.72 10.61 -28.60
N LEU A 15 16.43 9.50 -28.83
CA LEU A 15 16.61 8.38 -27.92
C LEU A 15 17.51 8.81 -26.76
N ILE A 16 17.32 10.04 -26.28
CA ILE A 16 17.65 10.36 -24.91
C ILE A 16 16.47 9.80 -24.12
N LEU A 17 16.50 8.48 -23.93
CA LEU A 17 16.00 7.87 -22.71
C LEU A 17 16.82 8.52 -21.60
N VAL A 18 16.41 9.72 -21.21
CA VAL A 18 16.84 10.32 -19.95
C VAL A 18 16.42 9.27 -18.96
N LEU A 19 17.41 8.53 -18.45
CA LEU A 19 17.29 7.78 -17.21
C LEU A 19 17.07 8.84 -16.13
N LEU A 20 15.89 9.45 -16.13
CA LEU A 20 15.35 10.11 -14.97
C LEU A 20 15.42 9.01 -13.92
N PRO A 21 16.17 9.20 -12.82
CA PRO A 21 16.11 8.23 -11.74
C PRO A 21 14.63 8.04 -11.47
N VAL A 22 14.14 6.82 -11.71
CA VAL A 22 12.76 6.45 -11.41
C VAL A 22 12.58 6.95 -10.00
N ALA A 23 11.74 7.98 -9.85
CA ALA A 23 11.61 8.73 -8.61
C ALA A 23 10.90 7.85 -7.59
N SER A 24 11.61 6.82 -7.13
CA SER A 24 11.37 6.12 -5.90
C SER A 24 11.55 7.17 -4.82
N SER A 25 10.55 7.30 -3.93
CA SER A 25 10.83 8.06 -2.72
C SER A 25 11.82 7.24 -1.92
N ASP A 26 13.02 7.77 -1.69
CA ASP A 26 14.03 7.14 -0.85
C ASP A 26 13.46 7.11 0.57
N CYS A 27 12.92 5.94 0.92
CA CYS A 27 12.50 5.59 2.26
C CYS A 27 13.48 4.55 2.77
N GLU A 28 14.02 4.81 3.93
CA GLU A 28 14.92 3.91 4.63
C GLU A 28 14.25 3.46 5.93
N ILE A 29 14.65 2.30 6.41
CA ILE A 29 14.18 1.77 7.69
C ILE A 29 15.12 2.30 8.77
N GLU A 30 14.57 3.13 9.65
CA GLU A 30 15.30 3.72 10.77
C GLU A 30 15.29 2.74 11.96
N GLY A 31 16.41 2.59 12.66
CA GLY A 31 16.53 1.64 13.77
C GLY A 31 16.69 0.19 13.33
N LYS A 32 17.78 -0.10 12.59
CA LYS A 32 18.11 -1.41 12.01
C LYS A 32 17.97 -2.61 12.96
N ASN A 33 18.05 -2.43 14.27
CA ASN A 33 17.98 -3.55 15.23
C ASN A 33 16.59 -4.21 15.31
N GLY A 34 15.53 -3.58 14.77
CA GLY A 34 14.21 -4.21 14.63
C GLY A 34 13.45 -4.49 15.93
N GLU A 35 13.99 -4.06 17.08
CA GLU A 35 13.41 -4.28 18.42
C GLU A 35 12.03 -3.65 18.57
N GLU A 36 11.84 -2.40 18.13
CA GLU A 36 10.53 -1.72 18.16
C GLU A 36 9.47 -2.49 17.36
N TYR A 37 9.85 -3.08 16.22
CA TYR A 37 8.94 -3.95 15.47
C TYR A 37 8.64 -5.23 16.24
N GLN A 38 9.66 -5.95 16.73
CA GLN A 38 9.46 -7.24 17.41
C GLN A 38 8.63 -7.12 18.69
N HIS A 39 8.86 -6.09 19.50
CA HIS A 39 8.23 -5.95 20.82
C HIS A 39 6.88 -5.23 20.79
N VAL A 40 6.64 -4.32 19.84
CA VAL A 40 5.41 -3.49 19.82
C VAL A 40 4.54 -3.79 18.62
N LEU A 41 5.11 -3.73 17.41
CA LEU A 41 4.31 -3.85 16.19
C LEU A 41 3.90 -5.29 15.89
N MET A 42 4.79 -6.26 16.13
CA MET A 42 4.52 -7.68 15.91
C MET A 42 3.38 -8.18 16.80
N VAL A 43 3.32 -7.71 18.05
CA VAL A 43 2.23 -8.07 18.99
C VAL A 43 0.89 -7.59 18.42
N SER A 44 0.81 -6.31 18.05
CA SER A 44 -0.42 -5.75 17.45
C SER A 44 -0.79 -6.43 16.13
N LEU A 45 0.20 -6.78 15.31
CA LEU A 45 0.00 -7.49 14.05
C LEU A 45 -0.54 -8.90 14.26
N ARG A 46 -0.01 -9.63 15.25
CA ARG A 46 -0.48 -10.98 15.61
C ARG A 46 -1.92 -10.95 16.10
N GLU A 47 -2.25 -10.02 17.00
CA GLU A 47 -3.62 -9.87 17.51
C GLU A 47 -4.61 -9.59 16.38
N LEU A 48 -4.27 -8.70 15.43
CA LEU A 48 -5.12 -8.41 14.27
C LEU A 48 -5.35 -9.64 13.38
N VAL A 49 -4.29 -10.38 13.06
CA VAL A 49 -4.39 -11.59 12.22
C VAL A 49 -5.24 -12.64 12.93
N CYS A 50 -4.98 -12.92 14.21
CA CYS A 50 -5.75 -13.90 14.98
C CYS A 50 -7.23 -13.51 15.13
N ALA A 51 -7.54 -12.22 15.32
CA ALA A 51 -8.91 -11.75 15.42
C ALA A 51 -9.66 -11.83 14.07
N LEU A 52 -8.95 -11.66 12.94
CA LEU A 52 -9.53 -11.88 11.61
C LEU A 52 -9.76 -13.37 11.33
N ASP A 53 -8.78 -14.24 11.64
CA ASP A 53 -8.89 -15.69 11.43
C ASP A 53 -10.07 -16.31 12.18
N ARG A 54 -10.30 -15.91 13.44
CA ARG A 54 -11.43 -16.41 14.24
C ARG A 54 -12.79 -16.04 13.66
N ARG A 55 -12.86 -14.97 12.88
CA ARG A 55 -14.10 -14.47 12.28
C ARG A 55 -14.38 -15.13 10.92
N GLU A 56 -13.37 -15.75 10.34
CA GLU A 56 -13.36 -16.23 8.96
C GLU A 56 -13.76 -17.70 8.82
N ASN A 57 -14.65 -18.19 9.70
CA ASN A 57 -15.04 -19.60 9.66
C ASN A 57 -15.72 -20.02 8.34
N GLU A 58 -16.21 -19.10 7.49
CA GLU A 58 -16.82 -19.43 6.18
C GLU A 58 -16.77 -18.28 5.13
N SER A 59 -15.70 -17.49 4.99
CA SER A 59 -15.64 -16.49 3.89
C SER A 59 -14.68 -16.88 2.78
N ASN A 60 -15.24 -17.18 1.60
CA ASN A 60 -14.51 -17.38 0.35
C ASN A 60 -13.93 -16.05 -0.13
N CYS A 61 -12.77 -15.65 0.39
CA CYS A 61 -11.99 -14.58 -0.22
C CYS A 61 -11.63 -14.99 -1.65
N LEU A 62 -11.73 -14.06 -2.60
CA LEU A 62 -11.34 -14.34 -3.98
C LEU A 62 -9.81 -14.44 -4.05
N ASP A 63 -9.30 -15.50 -4.69
CA ASP A 63 -7.85 -15.75 -4.84
C ASP A 63 -7.12 -14.72 -5.74
N ASN A 64 -7.86 -13.80 -6.36
CA ASN A 64 -7.30 -12.81 -7.26
C ASN A 64 -6.44 -11.81 -6.50
N GLU A 65 -5.15 -11.71 -6.87
CA GLU A 65 -4.26 -10.76 -6.21
C GLU A 65 -4.74 -9.31 -6.39
N PRO A 66 -5.00 -8.58 -5.29
CA PRO A 66 -5.43 -7.19 -5.36
C PRO A 66 -4.42 -6.29 -6.08
N ASN A 67 -4.92 -5.35 -6.89
CA ASN A 67 -4.10 -4.39 -7.66
C ASN A 67 -3.10 -3.59 -6.80
N PHE A 68 -3.41 -3.43 -5.51
CA PHE A 68 -2.49 -2.81 -4.56
C PHE A 68 -1.15 -3.56 -4.50
N PHE A 69 -1.16 -4.88 -4.43
CA PHE A 69 0.06 -5.68 -4.28
C PHE A 69 0.83 -5.83 -5.59
N LYS A 70 0.12 -5.79 -6.74
CA LYS A 70 0.76 -5.69 -8.06
C LYS A 70 1.57 -4.40 -8.20
N LYS A 71 1.08 -3.30 -7.59
CA LYS A 71 1.73 -1.99 -7.62
C LYS A 71 2.78 -1.81 -6.51
N HIS A 72 2.54 -2.42 -5.36
CA HIS A 72 3.35 -2.30 -4.16
C HIS A 72 3.75 -3.69 -3.68
N SER A 73 4.96 -4.10 -4.04
CA SER A 73 5.58 -5.36 -3.65
C SER A 73 6.69 -5.15 -2.61
N CYS A 74 6.88 -6.13 -1.74
CA CYS A 74 8.02 -6.19 -0.81
C CYS A 74 9.23 -6.86 -1.48
N ASP A 75 9.71 -6.27 -2.58
CA ASP A 75 10.92 -6.73 -3.26
C ASP A 75 12.18 -6.20 -2.56
N ASP A 76 13.34 -6.76 -2.89
CA ASP A 76 14.64 -6.27 -2.43
C ASP A 76 14.80 -4.78 -2.74
N ASN A 77 15.21 -4.00 -1.73
CA ASN A 77 15.37 -2.54 -1.78
C ASN A 77 14.06 -1.74 -1.90
N LYS A 78 12.89 -2.41 -1.86
CA LYS A 78 11.56 -1.76 -1.90
C LYS A 78 10.76 -1.97 -0.63
N GLU A 79 11.30 -2.67 0.36
CA GLU A 79 10.61 -3.04 1.60
C GLU A 79 10.07 -1.80 2.34
N ALA A 80 10.91 -0.78 2.50
CA ALA A 80 10.53 0.48 3.15
C ALA A 80 9.39 1.20 2.40
N THR A 81 9.44 1.21 1.06
CA THR A 81 8.40 1.84 0.22
C THR A 81 7.09 1.04 0.27
N PHE A 82 7.16 -0.28 0.31
CA PHE A 82 6.02 -1.15 0.52
C PHE A 82 5.38 -0.89 1.88
N LEU A 83 6.16 -0.94 2.97
CA LEU A 83 5.70 -0.72 4.33
C LEU A 83 5.07 0.66 4.51
N LYS A 84 5.64 1.72 3.91
CA LYS A 84 5.04 3.06 3.88
C LYS A 84 3.67 3.05 3.22
N SER A 85 3.55 2.39 2.08
CA SER A 85 2.31 2.32 1.30
C SER A 85 1.25 1.50 2.05
N ALA A 86 1.65 0.38 2.65
CA ALA A 86 0.82 -0.48 3.47
C ALA A 86 0.31 0.26 4.72
N ALA A 87 1.18 0.97 5.45
CA ALA A 87 0.79 1.73 6.63
C ALA A 87 -0.18 2.88 6.31
N ARG A 88 -0.02 3.54 5.16
CA ARG A 88 -1.01 4.52 4.65
C ARG A 88 -2.34 3.85 4.31
N LYS A 89 -2.33 2.64 3.77
CA LYS A 89 -3.54 1.85 3.49
C LYS A 89 -4.25 1.45 4.78
N LEU A 90 -3.51 1.01 5.81
CA LEU A 90 -4.07 0.75 7.16
C LEU A 90 -4.71 2.01 7.76
N LYS A 91 -4.12 3.19 7.60
CA LYS A 91 -4.76 4.45 7.99
C LYS A 91 -6.05 4.74 7.22
N GLN A 92 -6.19 4.26 5.99
CA GLN A 92 -7.43 4.38 5.23
C GLN A 92 -8.52 3.48 5.82
N PHE A 93 -8.16 2.26 6.21
CA PHE A 93 -9.04 1.33 6.92
C PHE A 93 -9.58 1.94 8.23
N LEU A 94 -8.75 2.64 9.01
CA LEU A 94 -9.20 3.36 10.22
C LEU A 94 -10.28 4.43 9.97
N LYS A 95 -10.38 4.96 8.74
CA LYS A 95 -11.41 5.93 8.35
C LYS A 95 -12.69 5.27 7.85
N MET A 96 -12.64 3.97 7.58
CA MET A 96 -13.81 3.16 7.26
C MET A 96 -14.47 2.70 8.56
N ASN A 97 -15.75 2.32 8.50
CA ASN A 97 -16.54 1.92 9.66
C ASN A 97 -16.15 0.49 10.10
N ILE A 98 -14.92 0.34 10.59
CA ILE A 98 -14.35 -0.91 11.12
C ILE A 98 -14.75 -1.06 12.59
N GLN A 99 -14.85 -2.30 13.06
CA GLN A 99 -15.09 -2.56 14.48
C GLN A 99 -13.98 -1.96 15.36
N GLU A 100 -14.40 -1.40 16.49
CA GLU A 100 -13.52 -0.66 17.40
C GLU A 100 -12.37 -1.53 17.94
N GLU A 101 -12.58 -2.85 18.06
CA GLU A 101 -11.56 -3.82 18.51
C GLU A 101 -10.29 -3.84 17.63
N PHE A 102 -10.44 -3.59 16.32
CA PHE A 102 -9.29 -3.55 15.41
C PHE A 102 -8.59 -2.20 15.40
N LYS A 103 -9.32 -1.14 15.76
CA LYS A 103 -8.88 0.25 15.57
C LYS A 103 -7.64 0.58 16.38
N HIS A 104 -7.56 0.08 17.61
CA HIS A 104 -6.38 0.25 18.44
C HIS A 104 -5.14 -0.35 17.77
N HIS A 105 -5.18 -1.64 17.44
CA HIS A 105 -4.04 -2.34 16.84
C HIS A 105 -3.69 -1.83 15.44
N LEU A 106 -4.68 -1.48 14.62
CA LEU A 106 -4.45 -0.85 13.31
C LEU A 106 -3.78 0.52 13.44
N THR A 107 -4.14 1.29 14.48
CA THR A 107 -3.51 2.58 14.77
C THR A 107 -2.07 2.39 15.18
N VAL A 108 -1.79 1.50 16.14
CA VAL A 108 -0.43 1.17 16.60
C VAL A 108 0.42 0.70 15.42
N LEU A 109 -0.08 -0.27 14.65
CA LEU A 109 0.65 -0.85 13.53
C LEU A 109 0.92 0.17 12.43
N SER A 110 -0.07 0.98 12.05
CA SER A 110 0.08 1.96 10.97
C SER A 110 0.97 3.15 11.36
N GLN A 111 0.80 3.70 12.56
CA GLN A 111 1.62 4.82 13.02
C GLN A 111 3.03 4.37 13.36
N GLY A 112 3.18 3.25 14.06
CA GLY A 112 4.47 2.68 14.42
C GLY A 112 5.29 2.30 13.19
N THR A 113 4.67 1.66 12.18
CA THR A 113 5.36 1.39 10.91
C THR A 113 5.85 2.67 10.25
N LEU A 114 5.05 3.74 10.22
CA LEU A 114 5.49 5.01 9.62
C LEU A 114 6.59 5.71 10.43
N LYS A 115 6.62 5.51 11.76
CA LYS A 115 7.65 6.07 12.64
C LYS A 115 9.00 5.38 12.43
N LEU A 116 9.00 4.08 12.14
CA LEU A 116 10.19 3.30 11.81
C LEU A 116 10.73 3.53 10.40
N LEU A 117 10.05 4.36 9.59
CA LEU A 117 10.45 4.64 8.22
C LEU A 117 10.87 6.10 8.11
N ASN A 118 12.15 6.32 7.83
CA ASN A 118 12.64 7.63 7.47
C ASN A 118 12.45 7.83 5.97
N CYS A 119 11.44 8.60 5.60
CA CYS A 119 11.10 8.86 4.21
C CYS A 119 11.38 10.32 3.87
N THR A 120 12.26 10.55 2.90
CA THR A 120 12.43 11.89 2.33
C THR A 120 11.13 12.31 1.64
N ARG A 121 10.56 13.44 2.07
CA ARG A 121 9.35 13.99 1.48
C ARG A 121 9.74 14.74 0.22
N LYS A 122 9.69 14.09 -0.94
CA LYS A 122 9.47 14.85 -2.19
C LYS A 122 8.00 15.24 -2.21
N GLU A 123 7.72 16.51 -1.99
CA GLU A 123 6.36 17.07 -2.13
C GLU A 123 5.89 16.87 -3.56
N LYS A 124 5.18 15.78 -3.80
CA LYS A 124 4.23 15.72 -4.91
C LYS A 124 2.95 16.34 -4.38
N GLU A 125 2.70 17.59 -4.78
CA GLU A 125 1.41 18.24 -4.62
C GLU A 125 0.30 17.27 -4.98
N LYS A 126 -0.69 17.17 -4.10
CA LYS A 126 -1.93 16.46 -4.39
C LYS A 126 -2.60 17.15 -5.56
N LYS A 127 -2.72 16.48 -6.71
CA LYS A 127 -3.89 16.71 -7.57
C LYS A 127 -5.12 16.27 -6.78
N GLN A 128 -5.95 17.24 -6.38
CA GLN A 128 -7.29 16.98 -5.90
C GLN A 128 -8.06 16.18 -6.97
N PRO A 129 -8.79 15.11 -6.59
CA PRO A 129 -9.82 14.56 -7.45
C PRO A 129 -10.94 15.60 -7.56
N SER A 130 -11.21 16.07 -8.78
CA SER A 130 -12.38 16.90 -9.07
C SER A 130 -13.66 16.11 -8.82
N LEU A 131 -14.51 16.68 -7.98
CA LEU A 131 -15.89 16.28 -7.71
C LEU A 131 -16.70 16.39 -9.01
N GLY A 132 -17.16 15.26 -9.55
CA GLY A 132 -18.01 15.20 -10.74
C GLY A 132 -19.21 14.29 -10.50
N GLU A 133 -20.31 14.95 -10.13
CA GLU A 133 -21.76 14.67 -10.29
C GLU A 133 -22.39 13.28 -10.06
N ALA A 134 -23.65 13.34 -9.64
CA ALA A 134 -24.42 12.27 -9.02
C ALA A 134 -25.35 11.49 -9.97
N GLN A 135 -25.42 10.19 -9.70
CA GLN A 135 -26.50 9.19 -9.91
C GLN A 135 -27.01 8.85 -11.33
N PRO A 136 -27.41 7.56 -11.53
CA PRO A 136 -28.84 7.24 -11.39
C PRO A 136 -29.17 6.09 -10.42
N THR A 137 -30.42 6.12 -9.99
CA THR A 137 -31.23 5.19 -9.17
C THR A 137 -31.24 3.74 -9.65
N LYS A 138 -31.24 2.78 -8.69
CA LYS A 138 -31.83 1.42 -8.76
C LYS A 138 -31.79 0.72 -7.37
N ASN A 139 -32.58 -0.35 -7.26
CA ASN A 139 -33.35 -0.91 -6.11
C ASN A 139 -32.65 -1.18 -4.76
N LEU A 140 -33.46 -1.25 -3.69
CA LEU A 140 -33.08 -1.22 -2.26
C LEU A 140 -32.51 -2.55 -1.72
N GLU A 141 -32.86 -3.71 -2.28
CA GLU A 141 -32.39 -5.02 -1.82
C GLU A 141 -31.02 -5.43 -2.38
N GLU A 142 -30.73 -5.16 -3.67
CA GLU A 142 -29.40 -5.42 -4.28
C GLU A 142 -28.27 -4.59 -3.64
N LYS A 143 -28.62 -3.44 -3.05
CA LYS A 143 -27.66 -2.58 -2.34
C LYS A 143 -27.15 -3.20 -1.04
N LYS A 144 -27.91 -4.09 -0.41
CA LYS A 144 -27.53 -4.69 0.88
C LYS A 144 -26.51 -5.81 0.66
N SER A 145 -26.76 -6.71 -0.29
CA SER A 145 -25.83 -7.79 -0.66
C SER A 145 -24.53 -7.26 -1.26
N LEU A 146 -24.58 -6.27 -2.14
CA LEU A 146 -23.38 -5.65 -2.72
C LEU A 146 -22.51 -4.94 -1.67
N LYS A 147 -23.15 -4.28 -0.69
CA LYS A 147 -22.45 -3.59 0.40
C LYS A 147 -21.80 -4.58 1.38
N GLU A 148 -22.46 -5.70 1.62
CA GLU A 148 -21.95 -6.77 2.47
C GLU A 148 -20.80 -7.53 1.81
N GLN A 149 -20.92 -7.84 0.52
CA GLN A 149 -19.84 -8.42 -0.28
C GLN A 149 -18.63 -7.50 -0.38
N LYS A 150 -18.84 -6.19 -0.55
CA LYS A 150 -17.75 -5.20 -0.54
C LYS A 150 -17.04 -5.13 0.83
N LYS A 151 -17.78 -5.23 1.93
CA LYS A 151 -17.20 -5.25 3.28
C LYS A 151 -16.39 -6.52 3.52
N LEU A 152 -16.84 -7.65 2.99
CA LEU A 152 -16.13 -8.93 3.04
C LEU A 152 -14.83 -8.87 2.22
N ASP A 153 -14.87 -8.32 1.00
CA ASP A 153 -13.69 -8.09 0.16
C ASP A 153 -12.68 -7.14 0.84
N GLU A 154 -13.16 -6.11 1.53
CA GLU A 154 -12.33 -5.20 2.32
C GLU A 154 -11.65 -5.91 3.51
N MET A 155 -12.32 -6.84 4.18
CA MET A 155 -11.75 -7.65 5.26
C MET A 155 -10.74 -8.68 4.74
N CYS A 156 -11.04 -9.37 3.65
CA CYS A 156 -10.10 -10.25 2.94
C CYS A 156 -8.83 -9.50 2.54
N PHE A 157 -8.99 -8.31 1.94
CA PHE A 157 -7.86 -7.45 1.60
C PHE A 157 -7.04 -7.07 2.83
N LEU A 158 -7.70 -6.70 3.94
CA LEU A 158 -7.03 -6.33 5.17
C LEU A 158 -6.21 -7.50 5.73
N LYS A 159 -6.76 -8.72 5.74
CA LYS A 159 -6.04 -9.92 6.16
C LYS A 159 -4.77 -10.15 5.32
N ILE A 160 -4.92 -10.19 3.99
CA ILE A 160 -3.80 -10.35 3.07
C ILE A 160 -2.75 -9.24 3.27
N LEU A 161 -3.20 -7.99 3.47
CA LEU A 161 -2.31 -6.87 3.72
C LEU A 161 -1.48 -7.08 5.01
N LEU A 162 -2.12 -7.52 6.09
CA LEU A 162 -1.45 -7.77 7.37
C LEU A 162 -0.43 -8.93 7.23
N GLU A 163 -0.80 -10.00 6.54
CA GLU A 163 0.12 -11.11 6.25
C GLU A 163 1.33 -10.66 5.44
N LYS A 164 1.13 -9.87 4.37
CA LYS A 164 2.25 -9.35 3.57
C LYS A 164 3.11 -8.37 4.37
N ILE A 165 2.55 -7.57 5.27
CA ILE A 165 3.32 -6.73 6.20
C ILE A 165 4.20 -7.60 7.11
N LYS A 166 3.64 -8.66 7.70
CA LYS A 166 4.36 -9.60 8.57
C LYS A 166 5.55 -10.21 7.83
N THR A 167 5.31 -10.75 6.65
CA THR A 167 6.35 -11.38 5.82
C THR A 167 7.43 -10.38 5.44
N CYS A 168 7.04 -9.15 5.08
CA CYS A 168 8.00 -8.11 4.70
C CYS A 168 8.94 -7.73 5.86
N TRP A 169 8.39 -7.54 7.06
CA TRP A 169 9.20 -7.28 8.24
C TRP A 169 10.10 -8.47 8.62
N ASN A 170 9.59 -9.70 8.50
CA ASN A 170 10.41 -10.89 8.76
C ASN A 170 11.62 -10.96 7.81
N LYS A 171 11.43 -10.61 6.53
CA LYS A 171 12.50 -10.52 5.53
C LYS A 171 13.57 -9.49 5.92
N ILE A 172 13.14 -8.29 6.36
CA ILE A 172 14.05 -7.24 6.84
C ILE A 172 14.85 -7.73 8.05
N LEU A 173 14.17 -8.36 9.02
CA LEU A 173 14.81 -8.86 10.24
C LEU A 173 15.78 -10.02 9.96
N SER A 174 15.46 -10.93 9.02
CA SER A 174 16.35 -12.02 8.66
C SER A 174 17.62 -11.50 7.97
N GLY A 175 17.49 -10.52 7.08
CA GLY A 175 18.65 -9.92 6.40
C GLY A 175 19.56 -9.11 7.34
N THR A 176 19.06 -8.67 8.50
CA THR A 176 19.88 -7.93 9.47
C THR A 176 20.78 -8.83 10.31
N LYS A 177 20.49 -10.13 10.42
CA LYS A 177 21.28 -11.07 11.24
C LYS A 177 22.61 -11.51 10.60
N GLU A 178 22.84 -11.17 9.33
CA GLU A 178 24.01 -11.61 8.57
C GLU A 178 25.17 -10.58 8.54
N HIS A 179 25.08 -9.50 9.33
CA HIS A 179 26.11 -8.47 9.44
C HIS A 179 26.70 -8.33 10.85
#